data_AF-A0A2N4Z8B2-F1
#
_entry.id   AF-A0A2N4Z8B2-F1
#
_cell.length_a   1.000
_cell.length_b   1.000
_cell.length_c   1.000
_cell.angle_alpha   90.00
_cell.angle_beta   90.00
_cell.angle_gamma   90.00
#
_symmetry.space_group_name_H-M   'P 1'
#
loop_
_entity.id
_entity.type
_entity.pdbx_description
1 polymer ?
#
loop_
_entity_poly.entity_id
_entity_poly.type
_entity_poly.pdbx_seq_one_letter_code
_entity_poly.pdbx_strand_id
1 'polypeptide(L)'
;MRAFFWAAWLGLCSTPLLAAPLQGFSFTQKDWELACDNTGTCRAAGYGVRMGEVSVLLTRNAGSEQHLAATATFAQIEHDIPADSTASLLIDDQDLGALDAQDDSHFRLDSDQTAALLQALANQRKIEFTLNGQHLPLSSAGSREVLGKMDAFQRRTGTADALLDKGDAGDDAILPATAAPEIIAAPVIHNAQPVALSILQRQKLLPSLTPLLNQRCDDWQNPAIPAAERQITLTALDKTHSLVQALCWRAPYNDGYALWLVDN
;
A
#
# COMPACT_ATOMS: atom_id res chain seq x y z
N MET A 1 -18.23 -68.20 -30.46
CA MET A 1 -19.22 -67.14 -30.24
C MET A 1 -18.57 -66.03 -29.41
N ARG A 2 -18.43 -64.86 -30.05
CA ARG A 2 -18.15 -63.49 -29.57
C ARG A 2 -17.34 -63.25 -28.28
N ALA A 3 -16.08 -62.83 -28.49
CA ALA A 3 -15.28 -62.06 -27.55
C ALA A 3 -15.85 -60.62 -27.43
N PHE A 4 -16.04 -60.13 -26.21
CA PHE A 4 -16.34 -58.72 -25.93
C PHE A 4 -15.15 -58.10 -25.19
N PHE A 5 -14.33 -57.35 -25.92
CA PHE A 5 -13.34 -56.43 -25.36
C PHE A 5 -14.07 -55.19 -24.82
N TRP A 6 -14.08 -55.02 -23.51
CA TRP A 6 -14.45 -53.76 -22.87
C TRP A 6 -13.19 -52.89 -22.74
N ALA A 7 -13.00 -51.96 -23.68
CA ALA A 7 -12.03 -50.89 -23.54
C ALA A 7 -12.64 -49.81 -22.63
N ALA A 8 -12.20 -49.78 -21.36
CA ALA A 8 -12.55 -48.70 -20.44
C ALA A 8 -11.76 -47.44 -20.84
N TRP A 9 -12.45 -46.47 -21.45
CA TRP A 9 -11.94 -45.13 -21.67
C TRP A 9 -11.92 -44.40 -20.32
N LEU A 10 -10.75 -44.36 -19.67
CA LEU A 10 -10.47 -43.42 -18.58
C LEU A 10 -10.34 -42.02 -19.18
N GLY A 11 -11.44 -41.28 -19.23
CA GLY A 11 -11.43 -39.86 -19.54
C GLY A 11 -10.64 -39.10 -18.48
N LEU A 12 -9.48 -38.55 -18.85
CA LEU A 12 -8.76 -37.58 -18.05
C LEU A 12 -9.59 -36.28 -18.01
N CYS A 13 -10.42 -36.12 -16.98
CA CYS A 13 -10.93 -34.80 -16.60
C CYS A 13 -9.74 -33.98 -16.10
N SER A 14 -9.15 -33.17 -16.98
CA SER A 14 -8.21 -32.12 -16.58
C SER A 14 -8.99 -31.06 -15.80
N THR A 15 -9.07 -31.20 -14.48
CA THR A 15 -9.55 -30.12 -13.63
C THR A 15 -8.52 -29.00 -13.71
N PRO A 16 -8.87 -27.79 -14.22
CA PRO A 16 -7.95 -26.68 -14.16
C PRO A 16 -7.65 -26.39 -12.69
N LEU A 17 -6.40 -26.63 -12.28
CA LEU A 17 -5.92 -26.21 -10.97
C LEU A 17 -5.80 -24.69 -11.03
N LEU A 18 -6.86 -23.98 -10.68
CA LEU A 18 -6.77 -22.53 -10.50
C LEU A 18 -5.88 -22.29 -9.28
N ALA A 19 -4.67 -21.77 -9.52
CA ALA A 19 -3.79 -21.33 -8.45
C ALA A 19 -4.54 -20.29 -7.61
N ALA A 20 -4.41 -20.39 -6.28
CA ALA A 20 -4.95 -19.37 -5.39
C ALA A 20 -4.39 -18.00 -5.79
N PRO A 21 -5.20 -16.92 -5.70
CA PRO A 21 -4.72 -15.59 -6.01
C PRO A 21 -3.50 -15.26 -5.15
N LEU A 22 -2.51 -14.60 -5.75
CA LEU A 22 -1.32 -14.17 -5.03
C LEU A 22 -1.75 -13.29 -3.86
N GLN A 23 -1.37 -13.69 -2.65
CA GLN A 23 -1.62 -12.90 -1.45
C GLN A 23 -0.40 -12.04 -1.16
N GLY A 24 -0.66 -10.75 -1.07
CA GLY A 24 0.30 -9.78 -0.55
C GLY A 24 0.56 -9.97 0.94
N PHE A 25 1.53 -9.22 1.47
CA PHE A 25 1.81 -9.17 2.90
C PHE A 25 2.42 -7.82 3.29
N SER A 26 2.37 -7.51 4.58
CA SER A 26 3.10 -6.40 5.19
C SER A 26 4.13 -6.92 6.18
N PHE A 27 5.26 -6.22 6.31
CA PHE A 27 6.32 -6.54 7.26
C PHE A 27 7.04 -5.27 7.69
N THR A 28 7.32 -5.15 8.98
CA THR A 28 8.06 -4.00 9.53
C THR A 28 9.27 -4.51 10.29
N GLN A 29 10.41 -3.86 10.08
CA GLN A 29 11.64 -4.11 10.81
C GLN A 29 12.32 -2.78 11.13
N LYS A 30 12.34 -2.41 12.41
CA LYS A 30 12.96 -1.17 12.90
C LYS A 30 12.44 0.04 12.11
N ASP A 31 13.30 0.73 11.36
CA ASP A 31 12.99 2.00 10.68
C ASP A 31 12.56 1.77 9.22
N TRP A 32 12.18 0.53 8.88
CA TRP A 32 11.78 0.13 7.55
C TRP A 32 10.52 -0.73 7.58
N GLU A 33 9.72 -0.62 6.54
CA GLU A 33 8.56 -1.47 6.30
C GLU A 33 8.45 -1.87 4.83
N LEU A 34 7.74 -2.96 4.59
CA LEU A 34 7.51 -3.58 3.30
C LEU A 34 6.03 -3.88 3.17
N ALA A 35 5.44 -3.51 2.04
CA ALA A 35 4.15 -3.99 1.59
C ALA A 35 4.29 -4.56 0.18
N CYS A 36 3.96 -5.83 0.01
CA CYS A 36 3.80 -6.43 -1.31
C CYS A 36 2.31 -6.69 -1.55
N ASP A 37 1.79 -6.35 -2.73
CA ASP A 37 0.38 -6.49 -3.08
C ASP A 37 0.09 -7.74 -3.92
N ASN A 38 -1.17 -7.94 -4.28
CA ASN A 38 -1.64 -9.09 -5.07
C ASN A 38 -1.25 -9.03 -6.56
N THR A 39 -0.67 -7.93 -7.04
CA THR A 39 -0.05 -7.87 -8.38
C THR A 39 1.38 -8.43 -8.39
N GLY A 40 1.94 -8.63 -7.19
CA GLY A 40 3.35 -9.00 -6.99
C GLY A 40 4.28 -7.80 -6.83
N THR A 41 3.75 -6.58 -6.91
CA THR A 41 4.50 -5.34 -6.71
C THR A 41 4.82 -5.17 -5.24
N CYS A 42 6.07 -4.82 -4.94
CA CYS A 42 6.53 -4.55 -3.59
C CYS A 42 6.97 -3.09 -3.43
N ARG A 43 6.65 -2.53 -2.26
CA ARG A 43 6.97 -1.16 -1.83
C ARG A 43 7.63 -1.23 -0.46
N ALA A 44 8.87 -0.78 -0.37
CA ALA A 44 9.60 -0.67 0.89
C ALA A 44 9.77 0.81 1.26
N ALA A 45 9.28 1.21 2.42
CA ALA A 45 9.48 2.55 2.96
C ALA A 45 10.58 2.51 4.03
N GLY A 46 11.55 3.40 3.89
CA GLY A 46 12.60 3.65 4.88
C GLY A 46 12.45 5.05 5.47
N TYR A 47 12.74 5.20 6.76
CA TYR A 47 12.54 6.44 7.49
C TYR A 47 13.86 7.06 7.95
N GLY A 48 13.86 8.39 8.07
CA GLY A 48 14.95 9.16 8.66
C GLY A 48 15.23 8.77 10.11
N VAL A 49 16.45 9.05 10.58
CA VAL A 49 16.84 8.78 11.97
C VAL A 49 16.01 9.60 12.97
N ARG A 50 15.56 10.79 12.55
CA ARG A 50 14.63 11.62 13.31
C ARG A 50 13.25 11.50 12.68
N MET A 51 12.23 11.33 13.52
CA MET A 51 10.85 11.18 13.04
C MET A 51 10.41 12.43 12.26
N GLY A 52 9.75 12.19 11.12
CA GLY A 52 9.16 13.26 10.31
C GLY A 52 10.18 14.17 9.65
N GLU A 53 11.25 13.62 9.09
CA GLU A 53 12.23 14.39 8.30
C GLU A 53 12.26 13.98 6.85
N VAL A 54 12.76 12.78 6.57
CA VAL A 54 12.86 12.21 5.23
C VAL A 54 12.32 10.79 5.26
N SER A 55 11.67 10.39 4.17
CA SER A 55 11.35 8.99 3.88
C SER A 55 11.78 8.68 2.45
N VAL A 56 12.19 7.43 2.22
CA VAL A 56 12.41 6.90 0.88
C VAL A 56 11.45 5.75 0.63
N LEU A 57 10.77 5.79 -0.51
CA LEU A 57 9.97 4.71 -1.04
C LEU A 57 10.73 3.99 -2.17
N LEU A 58 11.01 2.71 -1.98
CA LEU A 58 11.55 1.81 -2.99
C LEU A 58 10.43 0.96 -3.56
N THR A 59 10.20 1.00 -4.87
CA THR A 59 9.14 0.24 -5.54
C THR A 59 9.71 -0.67 -6.61
N ARG A 60 9.30 -1.94 -6.64
CA ARG A 60 9.62 -2.87 -7.74
C ARG A 60 8.39 -3.71 -8.09
N ASN A 61 7.98 -3.64 -9.36
CA ASN A 61 6.92 -4.48 -9.90
C ASN A 61 7.35 -5.95 -9.97
N ALA A 62 6.40 -6.88 -10.01
CA ALA A 62 6.68 -8.28 -10.37
C ALA A 62 6.90 -8.45 -11.88
N GLY A 63 7.46 -9.61 -12.27
CA GLY A 63 7.88 -9.92 -13.64
C GLY A 63 9.38 -9.75 -13.85
N SER A 64 9.90 -10.32 -14.93
CA SER A 64 11.31 -10.17 -15.36
C SER A 64 11.61 -8.73 -15.78
N GLU A 65 12.90 -8.35 -15.78
CA GLU A 65 13.40 -7.05 -16.24
C GLU A 65 12.78 -5.83 -15.53
N GLN A 66 12.23 -6.03 -14.32
CA GLN A 66 11.71 -4.94 -13.50
C GLN A 66 12.81 -4.33 -12.64
N HIS A 67 12.99 -3.01 -12.77
CA HIS A 67 13.97 -2.26 -11.98
C HIS A 67 13.35 -1.71 -10.69
N LEU A 68 14.20 -1.52 -9.69
CA LEU A 68 13.84 -0.79 -8.47
C LEU A 68 13.77 0.70 -8.81
N ALA A 69 12.65 1.34 -8.48
CA ALA A 69 12.51 2.79 -8.50
C ALA A 69 12.62 3.34 -7.07
N ALA A 70 13.23 4.49 -6.89
CA ALA A 70 13.35 5.16 -5.60
C ALA A 70 12.83 6.60 -5.66
N THR A 71 12.06 6.96 -4.64
CA THR A 71 11.49 8.30 -4.47
C THR A 71 11.72 8.75 -3.04
N ALA A 72 12.17 10.00 -2.83
CA ALA A 72 12.30 10.63 -1.53
C ALA A 72 11.15 11.61 -1.27
N THR A 73 10.68 11.62 -0.03
CA THR A 73 9.68 12.57 0.48
C THR A 73 10.25 13.27 1.70
N PHE A 74 10.03 14.57 1.79
CA PHE A 74 10.50 15.41 2.90
C PHE A 74 9.30 15.96 3.66
N ALA A 75 9.29 15.82 4.98
CA ALA A 75 8.16 16.28 5.80
C ALA A 75 7.95 17.80 5.76
N GLN A 76 8.98 18.55 5.36
CA GLN A 76 8.91 20.00 5.16
C GLN A 76 8.12 20.38 3.90
N ILE A 77 7.78 19.42 3.03
CA ILE A 77 7.07 19.61 1.77
C ILE A 77 5.83 18.71 1.79
N GLU A 78 4.69 19.30 2.15
CA GLU A 78 3.39 18.59 2.09
C GLU A 78 2.81 18.60 0.67
N HIS A 79 2.97 19.70 -0.06
CA HIS A 79 2.60 19.91 -1.45
C HIS A 79 3.34 21.13 -2.02
N ASP A 80 3.22 21.35 -3.33
CA ASP A 80 3.80 22.50 -4.05
C ASP A 80 5.30 22.74 -3.77
N ILE A 81 6.17 21.78 -4.14
CA ILE A 81 7.63 21.95 -4.08
C ILE A 81 8.04 23.36 -4.59
N PRO A 82 8.63 24.21 -3.73
CA PRO A 82 9.10 25.53 -4.16
C PRO A 82 10.11 25.43 -5.31
N ALA A 83 10.02 26.31 -6.30
CA ALA A 83 10.83 26.23 -7.53
C ALA A 83 12.35 26.35 -7.30
N ASP A 84 12.76 26.93 -6.18
CA ASP A 84 14.15 27.07 -5.73
C ASP A 84 14.60 25.94 -4.79
N SER A 85 13.75 24.93 -4.55
CA SER A 85 14.09 23.80 -3.71
C SER A 85 15.16 22.94 -4.35
N THR A 86 16.22 22.67 -3.59
CA THR A 86 17.30 21.78 -3.99
C THR A 86 17.33 20.56 -3.08
N ALA A 87 17.15 19.38 -3.64
CA ALA A 87 17.34 18.12 -2.94
C ALA A 87 18.48 17.31 -3.56
N SER A 88 19.30 16.63 -2.75
CA SER A 88 20.38 15.76 -3.24
C SER A 88 20.55 14.51 -2.36
N LEU A 89 21.22 13.50 -2.90
CA LEU A 89 21.61 12.29 -2.18
C LEU A 89 23.10 12.33 -1.85
N LEU A 90 23.46 12.07 -0.59
CA LEU A 90 24.84 11.93 -0.14
C LEU A 90 25.08 10.53 0.42
N ILE A 91 26.15 9.88 -0.03
CA ILE A 91 26.62 8.59 0.48
C ILE A 91 28.04 8.75 1.02
N ASP A 92 28.26 8.48 2.31
CA ASP A 92 29.55 8.72 2.99
C ASP A 92 30.14 10.10 2.67
N ASP A 93 29.32 11.15 2.83
CA ASP A 93 29.66 12.56 2.59
C ASP A 93 29.94 12.92 1.12
N GLN A 94 29.83 11.98 0.18
CA GLN A 94 29.90 12.25 -1.26
C GLN A 94 28.53 12.60 -1.83
N ASP A 95 28.40 13.79 -2.40
CA ASP A 95 27.21 14.24 -3.13
C ASP A 95 27.08 13.51 -4.47
N LEU A 96 25.93 12.87 -4.70
CA LEU A 96 25.58 12.14 -5.91
C LEU A 96 24.63 12.92 -6.84
N GLY A 97 24.50 14.23 -6.60
CA GLY A 97 23.77 15.15 -7.46
C GLY A 97 22.33 15.40 -7.02
N ALA A 98 21.70 16.32 -7.74
CA ALA A 98 20.34 16.75 -7.46
C ALA A 98 19.31 15.65 -7.76
N LEU A 99 18.22 15.65 -7.02
CA LEU A 99 17.04 14.84 -7.27
C LEU A 99 16.03 15.64 -8.11
N ASP A 100 15.33 14.96 -9.01
CA ASP A 100 14.31 15.59 -9.83
C ASP A 100 12.97 15.63 -9.09
N ALA A 101 12.25 16.75 -9.14
CA ALA A 101 10.84 16.76 -8.73
C ALA A 101 10.03 15.81 -9.63
N GLN A 102 9.37 14.84 -9.02
CA GLN A 102 8.53 13.85 -9.71
C GLN A 102 7.09 14.36 -9.87
N ASP A 103 6.58 14.99 -8.82
CA ASP A 103 5.24 15.56 -8.71
C ASP A 103 5.28 16.75 -7.72
N ASP A 104 4.16 17.10 -7.09
CA ASP A 104 4.03 18.24 -6.19
C ASP A 104 4.70 18.05 -4.81
N SER A 105 5.13 16.84 -4.47
CA SER A 105 5.59 16.51 -3.11
C SER A 105 6.74 15.49 -3.07
N HIS A 106 7.11 14.89 -4.21
CA HIS A 106 8.10 13.82 -4.28
C HIS A 106 9.30 14.15 -5.15
N PHE A 107 10.47 13.64 -4.76
CA PHE A 107 11.71 13.72 -5.53
C PHE A 107 12.14 12.33 -6.00
N ARG A 108 12.33 12.16 -7.31
CA ARG A 108 12.80 10.92 -7.92
C ARG A 108 14.33 10.83 -7.89
N LEU A 109 14.83 9.65 -7.57
CA LEU A 109 16.23 9.28 -7.80
C LEU A 109 16.37 8.69 -9.20
N ASP A 110 17.43 9.04 -9.92
CA ASP A 110 17.76 8.38 -11.18
C ASP A 110 18.29 6.94 -10.96
N SER A 111 18.64 6.24 -12.04
CA SER A 111 19.12 4.85 -11.96
C SER A 111 20.43 4.71 -11.18
N ASP A 112 21.35 5.67 -11.32
CA ASP A 112 22.67 5.62 -10.72
C ASP A 112 22.57 5.94 -9.22
N GLN A 113 21.78 6.95 -8.87
CA GLN A 113 21.42 7.31 -7.50
C GLN A 113 20.68 6.17 -6.81
N THR A 114 19.72 5.52 -7.49
CA THR A 114 18.98 4.38 -6.94
C THR A 114 19.91 3.19 -6.68
N ALA A 115 20.83 2.89 -7.61
CA ALA A 115 21.82 1.84 -7.43
C ALA A 115 22.79 2.15 -6.27
N ALA A 116 23.25 3.39 -6.15
CA ALA A 116 24.13 3.83 -5.07
C ALA A 116 23.43 3.76 -3.71
N LEU A 117 22.16 4.20 -3.62
CA LEU A 117 21.35 4.08 -2.42
C LEU A 117 21.19 2.60 -2.01
N LEU A 118 20.84 1.73 -2.95
CA LEU A 118 20.68 0.30 -2.68
C LEU A 118 21.99 -0.32 -2.14
N GLN A 119 23.13 0.01 -2.76
CA GLN A 119 24.43 -0.44 -2.26
C GLN A 119 24.74 0.10 -0.87
N ALA A 120 24.39 1.36 -0.57
CA ALA A 120 24.59 1.93 0.74
C ALA A 120 23.74 1.23 1.82
N LEU A 121 22.48 0.93 1.52
CA LEU A 121 21.59 0.17 2.41
C LEU A 121 22.11 -1.24 2.65
N ALA A 122 22.52 -1.94 1.58
CA ALA A 122 23.06 -3.30 1.66
C ALA A 122 24.31 -3.37 2.54
N ASN A 123 25.16 -2.34 2.50
CA ASN A 123 26.43 -2.29 3.21
C ASN A 123 26.39 -1.45 4.50
N GLN A 124 25.22 -0.99 4.92
CA GLN A 124 25.03 -0.14 6.11
C GLN A 124 25.93 1.12 6.12
N ARG A 125 26.10 1.74 4.95
CA ARG A 125 26.87 2.99 4.79
C ARG A 125 26.07 4.19 5.31
N LYS A 126 26.75 5.33 5.47
CA LYS A 126 26.10 6.58 5.84
C LYS A 126 25.31 7.10 4.65
N ILE A 127 24.01 7.37 4.85
CA ILE A 127 23.09 7.88 3.83
C ILE A 127 22.46 9.16 4.38
N GLU A 128 22.57 10.25 3.63
CA GLU A 128 21.90 11.51 3.94
C GLU A 128 21.21 12.03 2.68
N PHE A 129 20.03 12.61 2.87
CA PHE A 129 19.45 13.50 1.87
C PHE A 129 19.70 14.93 2.30
N THR A 130 19.89 15.82 1.33
CA THR A 130 19.79 17.25 1.61
C THR A 130 18.48 17.81 1.09
N LEU A 131 17.92 18.78 1.80
CA LEU A 131 16.86 19.66 1.30
C LEU A 131 17.23 21.10 1.67
N ASN A 132 17.43 21.96 0.67
CA ASN A 132 17.82 23.37 0.85
C ASN A 132 19.05 23.54 1.78
N GLY A 133 20.01 22.62 1.66
CA GLY A 133 21.23 22.58 2.48
C GLY A 133 21.06 21.95 3.86
N GLN A 134 19.85 21.58 4.28
CA GLN A 134 19.63 20.83 5.52
C GLN A 134 19.95 19.34 5.31
N HIS A 135 20.80 18.77 6.16
CA HIS A 135 21.14 17.34 6.13
C HIS A 135 20.15 16.49 6.94
N LEU A 136 19.56 15.51 6.27
CA LEU A 136 18.50 14.63 6.76
C LEU A 136 18.97 13.18 6.65
N PRO A 137 19.52 12.59 7.72
CA PRO A 137 20.06 11.23 7.69
C PRO A 137 18.95 10.18 7.55
N LEU A 138 19.11 9.27 6.59
CA LEU A 138 18.25 8.09 6.43
C LEU A 138 18.76 6.97 7.34
N SER A 139 17.87 6.29 8.07
CA SER A 139 18.26 5.11 8.83
C SER A 139 18.45 3.91 7.91
N SER A 140 19.54 3.16 8.09
CA SER A 140 19.75 1.85 7.45
C SER A 140 19.23 0.68 8.31
N ALA A 141 18.72 0.95 9.51
CA ALA A 141 18.37 -0.09 10.48
C ALA A 141 17.10 -0.85 10.05
N GLY A 142 17.25 -2.13 9.70
CA GLY A 142 16.15 -3.00 9.23
C GLY A 142 16.01 -3.09 7.71
N SER A 143 16.77 -2.28 6.96
CA SER A 143 16.73 -2.23 5.49
C SER A 143 17.05 -3.58 4.86
N ARG A 144 18.08 -4.29 5.34
CA ARG A 144 18.50 -5.59 4.80
C ARG A 144 17.40 -6.65 4.95
N GLU A 145 16.73 -6.72 6.09
CA GLU A 145 15.65 -7.68 6.33
C GLU A 145 14.45 -7.41 5.42
N VAL A 146 14.11 -6.13 5.21
CA VAL A 146 13.06 -5.70 4.29
C VAL A 146 13.42 -6.02 2.83
N LEU A 147 14.61 -5.63 2.37
CA LEU A 147 15.07 -5.88 0.99
C LEU A 147 15.18 -7.38 0.69
N GLY A 148 15.69 -8.17 1.64
CA GLY A 148 15.75 -9.63 1.51
C GLY A 148 14.36 -10.28 1.42
N LYS A 149 13.37 -9.78 2.17
CA LYS A 149 11.98 -10.24 2.05
C LYS A 149 11.33 -9.84 0.73
N MET A 150 11.65 -8.67 0.20
CA MET A 150 11.21 -8.24 -1.13
C MET A 150 11.74 -9.21 -2.21
N ASP A 151 13.04 -9.53 -2.18
CA ASP A 151 13.63 -10.53 -3.08
C ASP A 151 12.99 -11.91 -2.91
N ALA A 152 12.79 -12.37 -1.67
CA ALA A 152 12.21 -13.68 -1.41
C ALA A 152 10.76 -13.80 -1.95
N PHE A 153 9.93 -12.77 -1.74
CA PHE A 153 8.56 -12.77 -2.24
C PHE A 153 8.49 -12.76 -3.77
N GLN A 154 9.34 -11.93 -4.40
CA GLN A 154 9.43 -11.85 -5.86
C GLN A 154 10.25 -12.98 -6.48
N ARG A 155 10.77 -13.91 -5.66
CA ARG A 155 11.58 -15.08 -6.05
C ARG A 155 12.84 -14.70 -6.81
N ARG A 156 13.54 -13.67 -6.30
CA ARG A 156 14.75 -13.08 -6.87
C ARG A 156 16.01 -13.35 -6.08
N THR A 157 15.93 -13.98 -4.90
CA THR A 157 17.13 -14.33 -4.12
C THR A 157 18.11 -15.15 -4.96
N GLY A 158 19.37 -14.72 -5.06
CA GLY A 158 20.40 -15.41 -5.83
C GLY A 158 20.38 -15.15 -7.34
N THR A 159 19.46 -14.32 -7.85
CA THR A 159 19.47 -13.89 -9.27
C THR A 159 20.48 -12.76 -9.49
N ALA A 160 20.78 -12.44 -10.75
CA ALA A 160 21.73 -11.37 -11.08
C ALA A 160 21.24 -9.97 -10.64
N ASP A 161 19.92 -9.78 -10.55
CA ASP A 161 19.27 -8.52 -10.19
C ASP A 161 18.61 -8.52 -8.79
N ALA A 162 18.98 -9.51 -7.96
CA ALA A 162 18.66 -9.48 -6.53
C ALA A 162 19.14 -8.17 -5.89
N LEU A 163 18.36 -7.66 -4.93
CA LEU A 163 18.68 -6.42 -4.22
C LEU A 163 19.85 -6.58 -3.27
N LEU A 164 19.98 -7.74 -2.62
CA LEU A 164 21.05 -8.03 -1.66
C LEU A 164 21.98 -9.15 -2.15
N ASP A 165 21.45 -10.36 -2.21
CA ASP A 165 22.23 -11.57 -2.43
C ASP A 165 22.22 -11.93 -3.91
N LYS A 166 22.99 -11.15 -4.69
CA LYS A 166 23.17 -11.38 -6.13
C LYS A 166 23.89 -12.69 -6.40
N GLY A 167 23.46 -13.41 -7.44
CA GLY A 167 24.07 -14.67 -7.86
C GLY A 167 23.84 -14.96 -9.33
N ASP A 168 23.94 -16.23 -9.71
CA ASP A 168 23.84 -16.74 -11.08
C ASP A 168 22.55 -17.55 -11.33
N ALA A 169 21.58 -17.52 -10.40
CA ALA A 169 20.29 -18.14 -10.63
C ALA A 169 19.57 -17.48 -11.81
N GLY A 170 19.00 -18.30 -12.69
CA GLY A 170 18.24 -17.83 -13.84
C GLY A 170 16.90 -17.19 -13.47
N ASP A 171 16.36 -16.43 -14.41
CA ASP A 171 15.14 -15.62 -14.24
C ASP A 171 13.84 -16.43 -14.31
N ASP A 172 13.91 -17.71 -14.67
CA ASP A 172 12.75 -18.59 -14.92
C ASP A 172 11.85 -18.77 -13.67
N ALA A 173 12.40 -18.57 -12.48
CA ALA A 173 11.68 -18.71 -11.22
C ALA A 173 11.11 -17.40 -10.67
N ILE A 174 11.43 -16.24 -11.30
CA ILE A 174 10.94 -14.93 -10.87
C ILE A 174 9.42 -14.92 -10.88
N LEU A 175 8.82 -14.31 -9.85
CA LEU A 175 7.38 -14.17 -9.74
C LEU A 175 6.84 -13.37 -10.95
N PRO A 176 5.95 -13.94 -11.79
CA PRO A 176 5.35 -13.20 -12.88
C PRO A 176 4.41 -12.12 -12.35
N ALA A 177 4.28 -11.03 -13.11
CA ALA A 177 3.31 -9.98 -12.81
C ALA A 177 1.88 -10.54 -12.89
N THR A 178 1.06 -10.19 -11.90
CA THR A 178 -0.39 -10.44 -11.95
C THR A 178 -1.10 -9.14 -12.30
N ALA A 179 -2.07 -9.20 -13.21
CA ALA A 179 -2.85 -8.01 -13.58
C ALA A 179 -3.61 -7.45 -12.37
N ALA A 180 -3.58 -6.13 -12.22
CA ALA A 180 -4.37 -5.45 -11.21
C ALA A 180 -5.87 -5.76 -11.41
N PRO A 181 -6.63 -6.03 -10.34
CA PRO A 181 -8.06 -6.25 -10.45
C PRO A 181 -8.74 -4.97 -10.95
N GLU A 182 -9.59 -5.11 -11.97
CA GLU A 182 -10.42 -4.01 -12.44
C GLU A 182 -11.60 -3.82 -11.49
N ILE A 183 -11.67 -2.65 -10.85
CA ILE A 183 -12.80 -2.27 -9.99
C ILE A 183 -13.78 -1.47 -10.83
N ILE A 184 -14.89 -2.11 -11.19
CA ILE A 184 -15.99 -1.46 -11.92
C ILE A 184 -16.92 -0.81 -10.90
N ALA A 185 -16.97 0.52 -10.91
CA ALA A 185 -17.89 1.26 -10.06
C ALA A 185 -19.35 0.94 -10.42
N ALA A 186 -20.15 0.56 -9.43
CA ALA A 186 -21.58 0.38 -9.61
C ALA A 186 -22.25 1.73 -9.93
N PRO A 187 -23.30 1.76 -10.76
CA PRO A 187 -24.05 2.99 -11.01
C PRO A 187 -24.74 3.45 -9.72
N VAL A 188 -24.43 4.67 -9.29
CA VAL A 188 -25.04 5.30 -8.11
C VAL A 188 -25.74 6.61 -8.49
N ILE A 189 -26.68 7.05 -7.66
CA ILE A 189 -27.31 8.36 -7.75
C ILE A 189 -26.23 9.42 -7.52
N HIS A 190 -25.95 10.20 -8.57
CA HIS A 190 -24.91 11.22 -8.54
C HIS A 190 -25.26 12.32 -7.52
N ASN A 191 -24.27 12.74 -6.72
CA ASN A 191 -24.40 13.79 -5.69
C ASN A 191 -25.54 13.56 -4.67
N ALA A 192 -25.92 12.31 -4.40
CA ALA A 192 -26.87 12.01 -3.33
C ALA A 192 -26.37 12.57 -1.99
N GLN A 193 -27.21 13.35 -1.32
CA GLN A 193 -26.84 13.99 -0.07
C GLN A 193 -27.16 13.07 1.12
N PRO A 194 -26.28 13.00 2.13
CA PRO A 194 -26.58 12.29 3.36
C PRO A 194 -27.72 13.01 4.10
N VAL A 195 -28.73 12.25 4.53
CA VAL A 195 -29.83 12.77 5.36
C VAL A 195 -29.89 12.04 6.69
N ALA A 196 -30.33 12.74 7.73
CA ALA A 196 -30.60 12.13 9.02
C ALA A 196 -31.59 10.98 8.90
N LEU A 197 -31.35 9.87 9.63
CA LEU A 197 -32.35 8.81 9.72
C LEU A 197 -33.68 9.34 10.28
N SER A 198 -34.77 9.09 9.55
CA SER A 198 -36.14 9.30 10.03
C SER A 198 -36.47 8.40 11.22
N ILE A 199 -37.57 8.70 11.93
CA ILE A 199 -38.00 7.90 13.09
C ILE A 199 -38.19 6.42 12.72
N LEU A 200 -38.85 6.14 11.59
CA LEU A 200 -39.10 4.77 11.13
C LEU A 200 -37.79 4.06 10.75
N GLN A 201 -36.87 4.76 10.07
CA GLN A 201 -35.56 4.19 9.75
C GLN A 201 -34.73 3.91 11.00
N ARG A 202 -34.77 4.78 12.02
CA ARG A 202 -34.12 4.54 13.30
C ARG A 202 -34.67 3.30 13.99
N GLN A 203 -36.00 3.14 14.02
CA GLN A 203 -36.64 1.96 14.59
C GLN A 203 -36.23 0.67 13.86
N LYS A 204 -36.11 0.71 12.53
CA LYS A 204 -35.68 -0.43 11.70
C LYS A 204 -34.19 -0.77 11.90
N LEU A 205 -33.31 0.24 11.87
CA LEU A 205 -31.86 0.04 11.74
C LEU A 205 -31.12 0.00 13.09
N LEU A 206 -31.50 0.82 14.07
CA LEU A 206 -30.75 0.92 15.33
C LEU A 206 -30.62 -0.41 16.09
N PRO A 207 -31.63 -1.32 16.13
CA PRO A 207 -31.46 -2.60 16.81
C PRO A 207 -30.29 -3.44 16.26
N SER A 208 -30.05 -3.39 14.95
CA SER A 208 -28.94 -4.11 14.29
C SER A 208 -27.63 -3.35 14.35
N LEU A 209 -27.66 -2.01 14.26
CA LEU A 209 -26.45 -1.18 14.25
C LEU A 209 -25.85 -0.98 15.65
N THR A 210 -26.69 -0.84 16.69
CA THR A 210 -26.24 -0.50 18.05
C THR A 210 -25.24 -1.51 18.63
N PRO A 211 -25.43 -2.84 18.52
CA PRO A 211 -24.44 -3.79 19.00
C PRO A 211 -23.08 -3.67 18.28
N LEU A 212 -23.09 -3.43 16.96
CA LEU A 212 -21.89 -3.27 16.15
C LEU A 212 -21.14 -1.98 16.51
N LEU A 213 -21.89 -0.89 16.67
CA LEU A 213 -21.39 0.41 17.10
C LEU A 213 -20.78 0.31 18.50
N ASN A 214 -21.49 -0.26 19.47
CA ASN A 214 -20.99 -0.43 20.84
C ASN A 214 -19.73 -1.29 20.92
N GLN A 215 -19.50 -2.18 19.94
CA GLN A 215 -18.33 -3.05 19.93
C GLN A 215 -17.09 -2.37 19.34
N ARG A 216 -17.26 -1.45 18.38
CA ARG A 216 -16.17 -0.99 17.50
C ARG A 216 -16.01 0.52 17.41
N CYS A 217 -16.94 1.27 17.96
CA CYS A 217 -17.02 2.72 17.80
C CYS A 217 -17.13 3.38 19.16
N ASP A 218 -16.04 4.00 19.61
CA ASP A 218 -15.98 4.60 20.95
C ASP A 218 -16.72 5.95 21.00
N ASP A 219 -16.77 6.68 19.87
CA ASP A 219 -17.24 8.06 19.84
C ASP A 219 -18.67 8.27 19.33
N TRP A 220 -19.35 7.21 18.87
CA TRP A 220 -20.70 7.35 18.28
C TRP A 220 -21.73 7.92 19.26
N GLN A 221 -21.52 7.74 20.56
CA GLN A 221 -22.32 8.31 21.65
C GLN A 221 -21.56 9.32 22.53
N ASN A 222 -20.34 9.73 22.16
CA ASN A 222 -19.53 10.60 23.00
C ASN A 222 -20.21 11.98 23.21
N PRO A 223 -20.63 12.33 24.43
CA PRO A 223 -21.35 13.56 24.69
C PRO A 223 -20.50 14.83 24.51
N ALA A 224 -19.17 14.70 24.49
CA ALA A 224 -18.25 15.81 24.20
C ALA A 224 -18.29 16.24 22.73
N ILE A 225 -18.80 15.38 21.84
CA ILE A 225 -18.96 15.68 20.42
C ILE A 225 -20.40 16.16 20.16
N PRO A 226 -20.60 17.28 19.42
CA PRO A 226 -21.92 17.78 19.10
C PRO A 226 -22.83 16.72 18.47
N ALA A 227 -24.09 16.68 18.89
CA ALA A 227 -25.05 15.65 18.46
C ALA A 227 -25.29 15.66 16.93
N ALA A 228 -25.16 16.83 16.29
CA ALA A 228 -25.25 16.96 14.84
C ALA A 228 -24.10 16.21 14.12
N GLU A 229 -22.91 16.17 14.72
CA GLU A 229 -21.73 15.52 14.14
C GLU A 229 -21.69 14.01 14.41
N ARG A 230 -22.43 13.54 15.41
CA ARG A 230 -22.64 12.10 15.70
C ARG A 230 -23.90 11.54 15.05
N GLN A 231 -24.58 12.31 14.21
CA GLN A 231 -25.82 11.89 13.60
C GLN A 231 -25.56 10.73 12.63
N ILE A 232 -26.28 9.62 12.82
CA ILE A 232 -26.33 8.55 11.81
C ILE A 232 -27.10 9.08 10.60
N THR A 233 -26.46 9.01 9.44
CA THR A 233 -27.01 9.47 8.17
C THR A 233 -27.25 8.30 7.22
N LEU A 234 -28.12 8.55 6.23
CA LEU A 234 -28.42 7.64 5.15
C LEU A 234 -28.32 8.40 3.81
N THR A 235 -27.58 7.82 2.88
CA THR A 235 -27.40 8.34 1.51
C THR A 235 -27.96 7.32 0.53
N ALA A 236 -28.95 7.69 -0.28
CA ALA A 236 -29.48 6.79 -1.29
C ALA A 236 -28.41 6.52 -2.37
N LEU A 237 -28.06 5.25 -2.59
CA LEU A 237 -27.10 4.87 -3.61
C LEU A 237 -27.82 4.54 -4.93
N ASP A 238 -28.93 3.82 -4.86
CA ASP A 238 -29.77 3.49 -6.00
C ASP A 238 -31.24 3.29 -5.55
N LYS A 239 -32.07 2.63 -6.38
CA LYS A 239 -33.49 2.38 -6.06
C LYS A 239 -33.69 1.37 -4.93
N THR A 240 -32.72 0.48 -4.71
CA THR A 240 -32.80 -0.66 -3.81
C THR A 240 -31.83 -0.59 -2.64
N HIS A 241 -30.79 0.23 -2.71
CA HIS A 241 -29.76 0.33 -1.69
C HIS A 241 -29.52 1.75 -1.20
N SER A 242 -29.11 1.83 0.07
CA SER A 242 -28.63 3.04 0.72
C SER A 242 -27.35 2.78 1.50
N LEU A 243 -26.53 3.82 1.67
CA LEU A 243 -25.37 3.83 2.55
C LEU A 243 -25.76 4.44 3.89
N VAL A 244 -25.59 3.70 4.97
CA VAL A 244 -25.70 4.24 6.34
C VAL A 244 -24.31 4.56 6.84
N GLN A 245 -24.13 5.75 7.41
CA GLN A 245 -22.85 6.22 7.96
C GLN A 245 -23.03 6.68 9.40
N ALA A 246 -22.09 6.30 10.27
CA ALA A 246 -22.03 6.74 11.67
C ALA A 246 -20.60 7.07 12.08
N LEU A 247 -20.40 8.14 12.86
CA LEU A 247 -19.11 8.44 13.46
C LEU A 247 -18.68 7.28 14.36
N CYS A 248 -17.45 6.83 14.20
CA CYS A 248 -16.92 5.69 14.93
C CYS A 248 -15.86 6.11 15.97
N TRP A 249 -14.89 6.93 15.55
CA TRP A 249 -13.89 7.54 16.43
C TRP A 249 -13.53 8.93 15.91
N ARG A 250 -13.02 9.79 16.79
CA ARG A 250 -12.49 11.11 16.45
C ARG A 250 -11.22 11.42 17.25
N ALA A 251 -10.22 11.92 16.54
CA ALA A 251 -8.97 12.43 17.08
C ALA A 251 -8.77 13.90 16.61
N PRO A 252 -7.70 14.62 17.05
CA PRO A 252 -7.60 16.06 16.85
C PRO A 252 -7.69 16.56 15.41
N TYR A 253 -7.32 15.74 14.43
CA TYR A 253 -7.24 16.13 13.01
C TYR A 253 -7.89 15.11 12.05
N ASN A 254 -8.53 14.07 12.58
CA ASN A 254 -9.09 12.99 11.79
C ASN A 254 -10.26 12.32 12.50
N ASP A 255 -11.14 11.72 11.71
CA ASP A 255 -12.24 10.88 12.18
C ASP A 255 -12.34 9.61 11.35
N GLY A 256 -12.98 8.60 11.95
CA GLY A 256 -13.30 7.35 11.30
C GLY A 256 -14.78 7.08 11.37
N TYR A 257 -15.32 6.51 10.31
CA TYR A 257 -16.75 6.21 10.18
C TYR A 257 -16.99 4.72 9.99
N ALA A 258 -18.09 4.25 10.55
CA ALA A 258 -18.66 2.96 10.22
C ALA A 258 -19.67 3.15 9.07
N LEU A 259 -19.58 2.28 8.07
CA LEU A 259 -20.34 2.34 6.82
C LEU A 259 -21.07 1.00 6.61
N TRP A 260 -22.35 1.06 6.27
CA TRP A 260 -23.16 -0.11 5.92
C TRP A 260 -23.92 0.12 4.62
N LEU A 261 -23.85 -0.86 3.72
CA LEU A 261 -24.80 -0.99 2.63
C LEU A 261 -26.08 -1.63 3.18
N VAL A 262 -27.22 -0.99 3.00
CA VAL A 262 -28.53 -1.49 3.44
C VAL A 262 -29.52 -1.52 2.29
N ASP A 263 -30.41 -2.50 2.31
CA ASP A 263 -31.56 -2.53 1.40
C ASP A 263 -32.63 -1.53 1.89
N ASN A 264 -33.22 -0.80 0.94
CA ASN A 264 -34.26 0.20 1.19
C ASN A 264 -35.51 -0.41 1.86
#